data_AF-A0A414STC9-F1
#
_entry.id   AF-A0A414STC9-F1
#
_cell.length_a   1.000
_cell.length_b   1.000
_cell.length_c   1.000
_cell.angle_alpha   90.00
_cell.angle_beta   90.00
_cell.angle_gamma   90.00
#
_symmetry.space_group_name_H-M   'P 1'
#
loop_
_entity.id
_entity.type
_entity.pdbx_description
1 polymer ?
#
loop_
_entity_poly.entity_id
_entity_poly.type
_entity_poly.pdbx_seq_one_letter_code
_entity_poly.pdbx_strand_id
1 'polypeptide(L)' 'MDAHKIADILFNLSLDMDYADYLDEYDTEVDYIEQELHSIKDSNDVLYAMLERIAWQNPDYYQWALNRQ' A
#
# COMPACT_ATOMS: atom_id res chain seq x y z
N MET A 1 9.82 -1.22 -6.65
CA MET A 1 9.10 -0.01 -6.19
C MET A 1 9.51 0.24 -4.74
N ASP A 2 9.45 1.46 -4.21
CA ASP A 2 9.74 1.65 -2.78
C ASP A 2 8.62 1.07 -1.91
N ALA A 3 8.94 0.66 -0.67
CA ALA A 3 8.03 -0.06 0.22
C ALA A 3 6.82 0.81 0.60
N HIS A 4 7.05 2.09 0.89
CA HIS A 4 6.01 3.07 1.16
C HIS A 4 4.98 3.15 0.02
N LYS A 5 5.43 3.29 -1.23
CA LYS A 5 4.55 3.30 -2.39
C LYS A 5 3.79 1.99 -2.60
N ILE A 6 4.38 0.85 -2.28
CA ILE A 6 3.68 -0.45 -2.30
C ILE A 6 2.57 -0.44 -1.23
N ALA A 7 2.88 0.01 -0.01
CA ALA A 7 1.94 0.06 1.10
C ALA A 7 0.72 0.94 0.77
N ASP A 8 0.97 2.13 0.23
CA ASP A 8 -0.06 3.08 -0.22
C ASP A 8 -1.02 2.45 -1.25
N ILE A 9 -0.47 1.79 -2.28
CA ILE A 9 -1.27 1.11 -3.31
C ILE A 9 -2.09 -0.03 -2.68
N LEU A 10 -1.47 -0.88 -1.87
CA LEU A 10 -2.15 -2.05 -1.28
C LEU A 10 -3.27 -1.62 -0.34
N PHE A 11 -3.05 -0.57 0.44
CA PHE A 11 -4.04 -0.03 1.34
C PHE A 11 -5.25 0.52 0.58
N ASN A 12 -5.02 1.40 -0.39
CA ASN A 12 -6.10 1.98 -1.20
C ASN A 12 -6.84 0.93 -2.03
N LEU A 13 -6.14 -0.10 -2.50
CA LEU A 13 -6.73 -1.24 -3.20
C LEU A 13 -7.61 -2.08 -2.28
N SER A 14 -7.23 -2.25 -1.01
CA SER A 14 -8.03 -2.99 -0.02
C SER A 14 -9.38 -2.32 0.28
N LEU A 15 -9.49 -1.02 0.00
CA LEU A 15 -10.66 -0.19 0.30
C LEU A 15 -11.41 0.25 -0.97
N ASP A 16 -10.94 -0.18 -2.14
CA ASP A 16 -11.46 0.19 -3.46
C ASP A 16 -11.69 1.70 -3.64
N MET A 17 -10.78 2.53 -3.08
CA MET A 17 -10.89 4.00 -3.06
C MET A 17 -12.13 4.57 -2.31
N ASP A 18 -12.90 3.76 -1.57
CA ASP A 18 -14.11 4.17 -0.83
C ASP A 18 -13.79 4.66 0.59
N TYR A 19 -12.94 5.68 0.65
CA TYR A 19 -12.24 6.08 1.87
C TYR A 19 -12.89 7.29 2.58
N ALA A 20 -14.18 7.59 2.35
CA ALA A 20 -14.80 8.79 2.94
C ALA A 20 -14.75 8.82 4.48
N ASP A 21 -14.67 7.64 5.12
CA ASP A 21 -14.80 7.49 6.58
C ASP A 21 -13.47 7.24 7.34
N TYR A 22 -12.34 7.01 6.66
CA TYR A 22 -11.08 6.55 7.29
C TYR A 22 -9.91 7.56 7.24
N LEU A 23 -10.17 8.82 6.87
CA LEU A 23 -9.15 9.87 6.66
C LEU A 23 -8.21 10.07 7.87
N ASP A 24 -8.71 9.90 9.08
CA ASP A 24 -7.95 10.19 10.31
C ASP A 24 -6.83 9.17 10.59
N GLU A 25 -6.87 7.98 9.98
CA GLU A 25 -5.93 6.88 10.25
C GLU A 25 -5.05 6.52 9.03
N TYR A 26 -5.22 7.21 7.89
CA TYR A 26 -4.56 6.87 6.62
C TYR A 26 -3.04 6.70 6.72
N ASP A 27 -2.34 7.73 7.22
CA ASP A 27 -0.89 7.69 7.33
C ASP A 27 -0.43 6.58 8.28
N THR A 28 -1.21 6.32 9.34
CA THR A 28 -0.90 5.30 10.34
C THR A 28 -1.02 3.89 9.76
N GLU A 29 -2.08 3.63 8.98
CA GLU A 29 -2.28 2.33 8.34
C GLU A 29 -1.25 2.07 7.23
N VAL A 30 -0.91 3.09 6.43
CA VAL A 30 0.16 2.98 5.42
C VAL A 30 1.50 2.68 6.08
N ASP A 31 1.84 3.36 7.18
CA ASP A 31 3.06 3.11 7.94
C ASP A 31 3.12 1.68 8.51
N TYR A 32 1.99 1.15 9.02
CA TYR A 32 1.93 -0.23 9.48
C TYR A 32 2.15 -1.23 8.36
N ILE A 33 1.52 -1.03 7.20
CA ILE A 33 1.70 -1.91 6.03
C ILE A 33 3.15 -1.84 5.53
N GLU A 34 3.78 -0.67 5.54
CA GLU A 34 5.19 -0.53 5.16
C GLU A 34 6.12 -1.32 6.10
N GLN A 35 5.90 -1.24 7.41
CA GLN A 35 6.67 -2.01 8.40
C GLN A 35 6.51 -3.53 8.21
N GLU A 36 5.29 -3.99 7.93
CA GLU A 36 5.03 -5.40 7.63
C GLU A 36 5.70 -5.83 6.31
N LEU A 37 5.67 -4.99 5.27
CA LEU A 37 6.36 -5.27 4.01
C LEU A 37 7.87 -5.46 4.20
N HIS A 38 8.50 -4.67 5.09
CA HIS A 38 9.90 -4.87 5.44
C HIS A 38 10.14 -6.22 6.13
N SER A 39 9.29 -6.58 7.08
CA SER A 39 9.38 -7.88 7.78
C SER A 39 9.14 -9.07 6.84
N ILE A 40 8.20 -8.95 5.90
CA ILE A 40 7.90 -9.96 4.89
C ILE A 40 9.06 -10.10 3.90
N LYS A 41 9.69 -8.99 3.48
CA LYS A 41 10.83 -9.02 2.57
C LYS A 41 11.98 -9.88 3.08
N ASP A 42 12.23 -9.83 4.38
CA ASP A 42 13.33 -10.57 5.02
C ASP A 42 12.98 -12.04 5.32
N SER A 43 11.68 -12.36 5.49
CA SER A 43 11.22 -13.68 5.94
C SER A 43 10.53 -14.52 4.86
N ASN A 44 9.97 -13.89 3.83
CA ASN A 44 9.18 -14.53 2.78
C ASN A 44 9.22 -13.73 1.46
N ASP A 45 10.31 -13.91 0.73
CA ASP A 45 10.58 -13.24 -0.55
C ASP A 45 9.49 -13.51 -1.61
N VAL A 46 8.87 -14.70 -1.61
CA VAL A 46 7.80 -15.03 -2.55
C VAL A 46 6.54 -14.21 -2.29
N LEU A 47 6.13 -14.07 -1.02
CA LEU A 47 4.99 -13.24 -0.66
C LEU A 47 5.29 -11.76 -0.96
N TYR A 48 6.49 -11.28 -0.62
CA TYR A 48 6.89 -9.93 -0.96
C TYR A 48 6.81 -9.66 -2.48
N ALA A 49 7.36 -10.55 -3.30
CA ALA A 49 7.33 -10.42 -4.75
C ALA A 49 5.90 -10.44 -5.32
N MET A 50 4.97 -11.20 -4.73
CA MET A 50 3.56 -11.19 -5.10
C MET A 50 2.90 -9.84 -4.76
N LEU A 51 3.14 -9.31 -3.57
CA LEU A 51 2.61 -8.01 -3.13
C LEU A 51 3.16 -6.87 -3.99
N GLU A 52 4.47 -6.88 -4.27
CA GLU A 52 5.09 -5.91 -5.17
C GLU A 52 4.48 -6.01 -6.58
N ARG A 53 4.23 -7.22 -7.09
CA ARG A 53 3.60 -7.42 -8.40
C ARG A 53 2.16 -6.89 -8.45
N ILE A 54 1.37 -7.12 -7.41
CA ILE A 54 0.00 -6.58 -7.32
C ILE A 54 0.07 -5.06 -7.35
N ALA A 55 0.96 -4.44 -6.56
CA ALA A 55 1.10 -3.00 -6.55
C ALA A 55 1.54 -2.44 -7.92
N TRP A 56 2.46 -3.11 -8.62
CA TRP A 56 2.86 -2.74 -9.99
C TRP A 56 1.72 -2.77 -11.01
N GLN A 57 0.69 -3.60 -10.78
CA GLN A 57 -0.46 -3.73 -11.66
C GLN A 57 -1.56 -2.69 -11.38
N ASN A 58 -1.49 -1.99 -10.25
CA ASN A 58 -2.50 -1.03 -9.80
C ASN A 58 -1.89 0.34 -9.44
N PRO A 59 -1.08 0.96 -10.34
CA PRO A 59 -0.41 2.23 -10.04
C PRO A 59 -1.35 3.44 -9.96
N ASP A 60 -2.57 3.30 -10.47
CA ASP A 60 -3.66 4.27 -10.44
C ASP A 60 -4.14 4.57 -9.01
N TYR A 61 -4.13 3.58 -8.11
CA TYR A 61 -4.47 3.78 -6.69
C TYR A 61 -3.47 4.72 -6.00
N TYR A 62 -2.19 4.69 -6.39
CA TYR A 62 -1.20 5.66 -5.90
C TYR A 62 -1.45 7.07 -6.44
N GLN A 63 -1.82 7.18 -7.72
CA GLN A 63 -2.15 8.49 -8.31
C GLN A 63 -3.40 9.09 -7.67
N TRP A 64 -4.40 8.26 -7.39
CA TRP A 64 -5.60 8.68 -6.68
C TRP A 64 -5.26 9.22 -5.27
N ALA A 65 -4.42 8.50 -4.52
CA ALA A 65 -4.00 8.92 -3.18
C ALA A 65 -3.28 10.28 -3.17
N LEU A 66 -2.35 10.50 -4.10
CA LEU A 66 -1.62 11.77 -4.22
C LEU A 66 -2.53 12.96 -4.55
N ASN A 67 -3.59 12.74 -5.34
CA ASN A 67 -4.52 13.80 -5.76
C ASN A 67 -5.57 14.15 -4.70
N ARG A 68 -5.51 13.52 -3.53
CA ARG A 68 -6.46 13.70 -2.43
C ARG A 68 -6.02 14.78 -1.42
N GLN A 69 -4.74 15.17 -1.44
CA GLN A 69 -4.18 16.29 -0.67
C GLN A 69 -4.61 17.64 -1.26
#